data_AF-A0A922SN33-F1
#
_entry.id   AF-A0A922SN33-F1
#
_cell.length_a   1.000
_cell.length_b   1.000
_cell.length_c   1.000
_cell.angle_alpha   90.00
_cell.angle_beta   90.00
_cell.angle_gamma   90.00
#
_symmetry.space_group_name_H-M   'P 1'
#
loop_
_entity.id
_entity.type
_entity.pdbx_description
1 polymer ?
#
loop_
_entity_poly.entity_id
_entity_poly.type
_entity_poly.pdbx_seq_one_letter_code
_entity_poly.pdbx_strand_id
1 'polypeptide(L)'
;MECCCCVQVGSVLSNALSERATPDEIECTINGEYSVTCRRDREHDEVFVPFSLVHKYFEIYGKITTADGVEKFEWSHSYGKIYHPKKKYDPRGTFTTFENYNVEVRDRVKCISGIEGVPVSTQWEPRGFYYPTQIAQFGLAHYSKHITEPEPKRRIIDDGEKHLENWIISKDAYMAREFDTSVQSNVLRFSTSDHAASQVWLKVNVTQDFVLSVDLQLKPNSSMTVVLQNKDKKETVYLHYVTSTQLIWAQDDHIYYGIGLDQQWRRITRDLIIDMQKGWALQDRPKRRSPRNKFKISSIILSGSGSLDNVTVSWSEHMWQFYAAARWLVRAQRARSGGWPIPVRRRMAAGVAELKPGWHSAMSQGHAISLLSRAYYESGDATYLQAAKRALYLLDVPSHAGGVKAMWMDKYVW
;
A
#
# COMPACT_ATOMS: atom_id res chain seq x y z
N MET A 1 87.62 -8.71 33.89
CA MET A 1 87.50 -7.85 35.08
C MET A 1 87.81 -6.45 34.59
N GLU A 2 86.76 -5.66 34.40
CA GLU A 2 86.66 -4.22 34.05
C GLU A 2 85.46 -3.99 33.12
N CYS A 3 84.90 -2.79 33.30
CA CYS A 3 83.91 -2.07 32.53
C CYS A 3 82.42 -2.20 32.89
N CYS A 4 81.79 -1.03 32.79
CA CYS A 4 80.61 -0.53 33.47
C CYS A 4 79.49 -0.20 32.46
N CYS A 5 78.28 -0.06 33.00
CA CYS A 5 77.09 0.66 32.51
C CYS A 5 75.91 -0.05 31.79
N CYS A 6 74.72 0.38 32.27
CA CYS A 6 73.32 0.31 31.82
C CYS A 6 72.49 -0.96 32.04
N VAL A 7 71.19 -0.96 32.38
CA VAL A 7 70.18 -0.10 33.07
C VAL A 7 68.86 -0.92 32.97
N GLN A 8 68.02 -1.04 34.01
CA GLN A 8 66.56 -0.97 33.82
C GLN A 8 65.73 -0.82 35.11
N VAL A 9 64.60 -0.14 34.93
CA VAL A 9 63.66 0.46 35.88
C VAL A 9 62.56 -0.53 36.28
N GLY A 10 62.04 -0.43 37.51
CA GLY A 10 60.81 -1.11 37.95
C GLY A 10 60.15 -0.39 39.12
N SER A 11 59.29 0.58 38.80
CA SER A 11 58.44 1.34 39.73
C SER A 11 57.20 0.53 40.13
N VAL A 12 56.94 0.45 41.44
CA VAL A 12 55.75 -0.16 42.04
C VAL A 12 54.70 0.94 42.23
N LEU A 13 53.68 0.97 41.38
CA LEU A 13 52.47 1.79 41.57
C LEU A 13 51.22 1.04 41.13
N SER A 14 50.44 0.61 42.14
CA SER A 14 48.98 0.53 42.19
C SER A 14 48.21 0.07 40.94
N ASN A 15 47.92 -1.23 40.85
CA ASN A 15 46.76 -1.73 40.12
C ASN A 15 45.51 -1.59 40.99
N ALA A 16 44.80 -0.46 40.84
CA ALA A 16 43.39 -0.34 41.20
C ALA A 16 42.58 -0.33 39.89
N LEU A 17 42.40 -1.50 39.29
CA LEU A 17 41.38 -1.73 38.28
C LEU A 17 40.24 -2.46 38.99
N SER A 18 39.14 -1.76 39.18
CA SER A 18 37.84 -2.29 39.62
C SER A 18 37.48 -3.50 38.75
N GLU A 19 37.55 -4.68 39.33
CA GLU A 19 36.83 -5.87 38.84
C GLU A 19 35.35 -5.54 38.96
N ARG A 20 34.68 -5.26 37.83
CA ARG A 20 33.22 -5.17 37.82
C ARG A 20 32.68 -6.55 38.16
N ALA A 21 32.06 -6.69 39.33
CA ALA A 21 31.35 -7.90 39.72
C ALA A 21 30.37 -8.29 38.62
N THR A 22 30.47 -9.52 38.11
CA THR A 22 29.47 -10.09 37.21
C THR A 22 28.16 -10.21 37.97
N PRO A 23 27.03 -9.68 37.48
CA PRO A 23 25.76 -9.75 38.20
C PRO A 23 25.37 -11.21 38.45
N ASP A 24 25.02 -11.54 39.68
CA ASP A 24 24.59 -12.89 40.04
C ASP A 24 23.19 -13.16 39.49
N GLU A 25 22.96 -14.38 38.99
CA GLU A 25 21.62 -14.81 38.62
C GLU A 25 20.78 -15.10 39.86
N ILE A 26 19.52 -14.66 39.85
CA ILE A 26 18.54 -14.93 40.90
C ILE A 26 17.20 -15.34 40.29
N GLU A 27 16.48 -16.23 40.97
CA GLU A 27 15.13 -16.61 40.58
C GLU A 27 14.11 -15.56 41.03
N CYS A 28 13.31 -15.04 40.09
CA CYS A 28 12.17 -14.17 40.36
C CYS A 28 10.86 -14.94 40.18
N THR A 29 10.13 -15.19 41.27
CA THR A 29 8.79 -15.76 41.21
C THR A 29 7.76 -14.66 40.95
N ILE A 30 6.97 -14.80 39.87
CA ILE A 30 5.96 -13.82 39.47
C ILE A 30 4.60 -14.27 39.99
N ASN A 31 4.03 -13.52 40.93
CA ASN A 31 2.73 -13.77 41.58
C ASN A 31 2.54 -15.18 42.17
N GLY A 32 3.62 -15.94 42.38
CA GLY A 32 3.55 -17.34 42.83
C GLY A 32 3.17 -18.36 41.76
N GLU A 33 3.09 -17.96 40.48
CA GLU A 33 2.61 -18.83 39.39
C GLU A 33 3.74 -19.44 38.57
N TYR A 34 4.76 -18.65 38.26
CA TYR A 34 5.91 -19.09 37.47
C TYR A 34 7.15 -18.28 37.85
N SER A 35 8.33 -18.79 37.46
CA SER A 35 9.61 -18.16 37.75
C SER A 35 10.35 -17.75 36.48
N VAL A 36 11.15 -16.68 36.57
CA VAL A 36 12.08 -16.24 35.52
C VAL A 36 13.47 -15.97 36.08
N THR A 37 14.49 -16.09 35.25
CA THR A 37 15.86 -15.70 35.62
C THR A 37 16.00 -14.18 35.60
N CYS A 38 16.32 -13.61 36.75
CA CYS A 38 16.67 -12.21 36.95
C CYS A 38 18.17 -12.08 37.25
N ARG A 39 18.66 -10.84 37.33
CA ARG A 39 20.00 -10.53 37.82
C ARG A 39 19.93 -9.73 39.10
N ARG A 40 20.82 -9.99 40.05
CA ARG A 40 20.97 -9.20 41.27
C ARG A 40 22.34 -8.54 41.29
N ASP A 41 22.34 -7.23 41.47
CA ASP A 41 23.53 -6.50 41.88
C ASP A 41 23.56 -6.48 43.41
N ARG A 42 24.50 -7.20 44.01
CA ARG A 42 24.63 -7.27 45.47
C ARG A 42 25.27 -6.03 46.07
N GLU A 43 26.07 -5.29 45.30
CA GLU A 43 26.73 -4.07 45.78
C GLU A 43 25.70 -2.96 46.00
N HIS A 44 24.70 -2.89 45.11
CA HIS A 44 23.66 -1.86 45.13
C HIS A 44 22.29 -2.35 45.62
N ASP A 45 22.16 -3.63 45.99
CA ASP A 45 20.91 -4.31 46.36
C ASP A 45 19.77 -4.14 45.32
N GLU A 46 20.14 -4.13 44.04
CA GLU A 46 19.20 -3.97 42.93
C GLU A 46 18.88 -5.33 42.27
N VAL A 47 17.62 -5.50 41.86
CA VAL A 47 17.17 -6.66 41.07
C VAL A 47 16.75 -6.19 39.68
N PHE A 48 17.41 -6.73 38.67
CA PHE A 48 17.13 -6.47 37.26
C PHE A 48 16.28 -7.60 36.69
N VAL A 49 15.09 -7.22 36.21
CA VAL A 49 14.14 -8.14 35.59
C VAL A 49 14.34 -8.10 34.06
N PRO A 50 14.35 -9.25 33.37
CA PRO A 50 14.57 -9.28 31.93
C PRO A 50 13.42 -8.57 31.18
N PHE A 51 13.78 -7.70 30.23
CA PHE A 51 12.78 -6.97 29.43
C PHE A 51 11.86 -7.93 28.63
N SER A 52 12.31 -9.15 28.32
CA SER A 52 11.50 -10.21 27.69
C SER A 52 10.28 -10.64 28.54
N LEU A 53 10.35 -10.49 29.87
CA LEU A 53 9.19 -10.60 30.75
C LEU A 53 8.42 -9.27 30.76
N VAL A 54 9.09 -8.16 31.05
CA VAL A 54 8.46 -6.85 31.26
C VAL A 54 7.58 -6.44 30.07
N HIS A 55 8.07 -6.64 28.83
CA HIS A 55 7.36 -6.23 27.62
C HIS A 55 6.08 -7.04 27.35
N LYS A 56 6.05 -8.32 27.73
CA LYS A 56 4.86 -9.16 27.59
C LYS A 56 3.89 -8.94 28.74
N TYR A 57 4.42 -8.82 29.95
CA TYR A 57 3.63 -8.71 31.16
C TYR A 57 2.92 -7.36 31.27
N PHE A 58 3.59 -6.26 30.90
CA PHE A 58 3.04 -4.91 30.94
C PHE A 58 2.61 -4.37 29.56
N GLU A 59 2.73 -5.18 28.50
CA GLU A 59 2.40 -4.79 27.12
C GLU A 59 3.11 -3.52 26.62
N ILE A 60 4.37 -3.33 27.04
CA ILE A 60 5.23 -2.21 26.63
C ILE A 60 6.20 -2.60 25.50
N TYR A 61 6.87 -1.61 24.93
CA TYR A 61 7.72 -1.79 23.75
C TYR A 61 9.14 -1.35 24.04
N GLY A 62 10.11 -2.03 23.44
CA GLY A 62 11.51 -1.66 23.54
C GLY A 62 12.33 -2.22 22.39
N LYS A 63 13.38 -1.51 22.02
CA LYS A 63 14.35 -1.95 21.00
C LYS A 63 15.72 -1.39 21.32
N ILE A 64 16.75 -2.13 20.90
CA ILE A 64 18.12 -1.64 20.91
C ILE A 64 18.33 -0.87 19.61
N THR A 65 18.87 0.35 19.72
CA THR A 65 19.24 1.21 18.60
C THR A 65 20.70 1.60 18.74
N THR A 66 21.42 1.61 17.62
CA THR A 66 22.80 2.11 17.57
C THR A 66 22.81 3.48 16.91
N ALA A 67 23.31 4.49 17.62
CA ALA A 67 23.52 5.83 17.10
C ALA A 67 24.94 6.27 17.47
N ASP A 68 25.69 6.78 16.50
CA ASP A 68 27.08 7.25 16.68
C ASP A 68 28.01 6.21 17.33
N GLY A 69 27.82 4.93 17.02
CA GLY A 69 28.60 3.81 17.58
C GLY A 69 28.22 3.41 19.02
N VAL A 70 27.25 4.08 19.65
CA VAL A 70 26.75 3.76 20.98
C VAL A 70 25.42 3.02 20.89
N GLU A 71 25.33 1.87 21.54
CA GLU A 71 24.07 1.14 21.69
C GLU A 71 23.24 1.73 22.83
N LYS A 72 21.95 1.97 22.55
CA LYS A 72 20.97 2.48 23.50
C LYS A 72 19.72 1.60 23.46
N PHE A 73 19.14 1.34 24.61
CA PHE A 73 17.83 0.71 24.71
C PHE A 73 16.74 1.80 24.76
N GLU A 74 15.92 1.89 23.72
CA GLU A 74 14.79 2.81 23.65
C GLU A 74 13.54 2.11 24.18
N TRP A 75 13.02 2.58 25.32
CA TRP A 75 11.77 2.15 25.92
C TRP A 75 10.60 3.01 25.42
N SER A 76 9.45 2.40 25.15
CA SER A 76 8.19 3.13 24.94
C SER A 76 6.99 2.44 25.56
N HIS A 77 6.12 3.21 26.22
CA HIS A 77 4.88 2.70 26.80
C HIS A 77 3.80 2.41 25.74
N SER A 78 3.89 3.03 24.55
CA SER A 78 2.94 2.80 23.45
C SER A 78 3.59 3.08 22.09
N TYR A 79 3.02 2.55 21.02
CA TYR A 79 3.56 2.73 19.65
C TYR A 79 2.84 3.81 18.83
N GLY A 80 1.65 4.23 19.27
CA GLY A 80 0.86 5.25 18.60
C GLY A 80 1.46 6.64 18.80
N LYS A 81 1.56 7.43 17.73
CA LYS A 81 1.98 8.83 17.83
C LYS A 81 0.77 9.75 17.67
N ILE A 82 0.67 10.73 18.56
CA ILE A 82 -0.35 11.78 18.48
C ILE A 82 0.06 12.76 17.37
N TYR A 83 -0.82 12.93 16.39
CA TYR A 83 -0.70 14.01 15.43
C TYR A 83 -1.23 15.29 16.04
N HIS A 84 -0.44 16.35 16.00
CA HIS A 84 -0.83 17.67 16.46
C HIS A 84 -1.29 18.49 15.24
N PRO A 85 -2.59 18.80 15.11
CA PRO A 85 -3.10 19.53 13.95
C PRO A 85 -2.46 20.92 13.84
N LYS A 86 -1.88 21.21 12.68
CA LYS A 86 -1.24 22.52 12.41
C LYS A 86 -2.25 23.64 12.16
N LYS A 87 -3.49 23.29 11.78
CA LYS A 87 -4.57 24.21 11.43
C LYS A 87 -5.93 23.62 11.77
N LYS A 88 -6.96 24.47 11.85
CA LYS A 88 -8.37 24.05 11.94
C LYS A 88 -8.72 23.18 10.74
N TYR A 89 -9.52 22.13 10.97
CA TYR A 89 -9.97 21.23 9.91
C TYR A 89 -10.79 22.00 8.84
N ASP A 90 -10.40 21.83 7.58
CA ASP A 90 -11.13 22.31 6.41
C ASP A 90 -11.63 21.08 5.62
N PRO A 91 -12.94 20.94 5.35
CA PRO A 91 -13.48 19.85 4.52
C PRO A 91 -12.87 19.74 3.12
N ARG A 92 -12.26 20.82 2.60
CA ARG A 92 -11.54 20.86 1.32
C ARG A 92 -10.06 20.50 1.46
N GLY A 93 -9.52 20.55 2.67
CA GLY A 93 -8.12 20.23 2.95
C GLY A 93 -7.87 18.74 3.18
N THR A 94 -6.70 18.44 3.74
CA THR A 94 -6.29 17.10 4.15
C THR A 94 -7.33 16.44 5.06
N PHE A 95 -7.50 15.12 4.92
CA PHE A 95 -8.45 14.38 5.74
C PHE A 95 -7.77 13.87 7.02
N THR A 96 -7.86 14.64 8.09
CA THR A 96 -7.27 14.30 9.39
C THR A 96 -5.76 14.05 9.25
N THR A 97 -5.29 12.82 9.49
CA THR A 97 -3.89 12.40 9.42
C THR A 97 -3.57 11.55 8.19
N PHE A 98 -4.47 11.48 7.21
CA PHE A 98 -4.38 10.53 6.11
C PHE A 98 -3.27 10.85 5.09
N GLU A 99 -2.64 12.02 5.16
CA GLU A 99 -1.37 12.30 4.48
C GLU A 99 -0.30 11.24 4.83
N ASN A 100 -0.35 10.69 6.05
CA ASN A 100 0.61 9.69 6.53
C ASN A 100 0.16 8.24 6.27
N TYR A 101 -0.98 8.01 5.63
CA TYR A 101 -1.57 6.68 5.48
C TYR A 101 -1.18 6.05 4.14
N ASN A 102 -0.62 4.85 4.19
CA ASN A 102 -0.41 3.99 3.01
C ASN A 102 -1.41 2.84 3.08
N VAL A 103 -2.59 3.01 2.50
CA VAL A 103 -3.71 2.08 2.66
C VAL A 103 -3.43 0.78 1.93
N GLU A 104 -2.94 0.90 0.71
CA GLU A 104 -2.55 -0.14 -0.24
C GLU A 104 -1.49 -1.10 0.31
N VAL A 105 -0.61 -0.64 1.21
CA VAL A 105 0.44 -1.48 1.83
C VAL A 105 -0.13 -2.46 2.86
N ARG A 106 -1.29 -2.15 3.46
CA ARG A 106 -1.85 -2.96 4.56
C ARG A 106 -2.09 -4.41 4.13
N ASP A 107 -1.83 -5.36 5.02
CA ASP A 107 -1.96 -6.80 4.75
C ASP A 107 -3.38 -7.22 4.33
N ARG A 108 -4.39 -6.56 4.91
CA ARG A 108 -5.81 -6.79 4.58
C ARG A 108 -6.24 -6.23 3.22
N VAL A 109 -5.35 -5.59 2.47
CA VAL A 109 -5.53 -5.24 1.06
C VAL A 109 -4.91 -6.36 0.23
N LYS A 110 -5.75 -7.12 -0.46
CA LYS A 110 -5.35 -8.21 -1.34
C LYS A 110 -4.54 -7.68 -2.51
N CYS A 111 -5.06 -6.67 -3.18
CA CYS A 111 -4.46 -6.03 -4.35
C CYS A 111 -5.20 -4.72 -4.66
N ILE A 112 -4.64 -3.91 -5.56
CA ILE A 112 -5.40 -2.86 -6.26
C ILE A 112 -6.00 -3.49 -7.50
N SER A 113 -7.33 -3.49 -7.61
CA SER A 113 -8.06 -4.10 -8.73
C SER A 113 -7.54 -3.54 -10.06
N GLY A 114 -7.21 -4.41 -11.02
CA GLY A 114 -6.85 -4.01 -12.39
C GLY A 114 -8.00 -3.31 -13.11
N ILE A 115 -9.21 -3.82 -12.91
CA ILE A 115 -10.46 -3.28 -13.49
C ILE A 115 -10.84 -1.93 -12.88
N GLU A 116 -10.87 -1.85 -11.54
CA GLU A 116 -11.49 -0.72 -10.84
C GLU A 116 -10.50 0.33 -10.34
N GLY A 117 -9.20 0.03 -10.29
CA GLY A 117 -8.18 0.95 -9.75
C GLY A 117 -8.31 1.22 -8.24
N VAL A 118 -9.07 0.41 -7.50
CA VAL A 118 -9.32 0.55 -6.06
C VAL A 118 -8.95 -0.72 -5.28
N PRO A 119 -8.68 -0.63 -3.96
CA PRO A 119 -8.28 -1.79 -3.18
C PRO A 119 -9.39 -2.84 -3.02
N VAL A 120 -9.00 -4.11 -3.05
CA VAL A 120 -9.83 -5.27 -2.68
C VAL A 120 -9.40 -5.75 -1.30
N SER A 121 -10.34 -5.92 -0.37
CA SER A 121 -10.04 -6.32 1.00
C SER A 121 -10.20 -7.81 1.25
N THR A 122 -9.36 -8.38 2.11
CA THR A 122 -9.45 -9.73 2.66
C THR A 122 -9.85 -9.78 4.14
N GLN A 123 -10.21 -8.64 4.75
CA GLN A 123 -10.31 -8.49 6.21
C GLN A 123 -11.23 -9.52 6.89
N TRP A 124 -12.30 -9.95 6.21
CA TRP A 124 -13.27 -10.95 6.72
C TRP A 124 -13.61 -12.04 5.70
N GLU A 125 -13.03 -11.99 4.49
CA GLU A 125 -13.32 -12.91 3.40
C GLU A 125 -12.05 -13.08 2.54
N PRO A 126 -11.36 -14.24 2.63
CA PRO A 126 -10.10 -14.48 1.92
C PRO A 126 -10.21 -14.39 0.39
N ARG A 127 -11.39 -14.66 -0.18
CA ARG A 127 -11.61 -14.52 -1.63
C ARG A 127 -11.42 -13.08 -2.10
N GLY A 128 -11.71 -12.12 -1.23
CA GLY A 128 -11.58 -10.70 -1.50
C GLY A 128 -12.94 -10.06 -1.81
N PHE A 129 -13.14 -8.84 -1.31
CA PHE A 129 -14.35 -8.05 -1.58
C PHE A 129 -14.03 -6.55 -1.59
N TYR A 130 -14.82 -5.77 -2.32
CA TYR A 130 -14.71 -4.32 -2.28
C TYR A 130 -15.30 -3.78 -0.97
N TYR A 131 -14.45 -3.24 -0.11
CA TYR A 131 -14.87 -2.69 1.18
C TYR A 131 -14.94 -1.15 1.10
N PRO A 132 -16.13 -0.54 1.15
CA PRO A 132 -16.29 0.90 0.90
C PRO A 132 -15.47 1.79 1.81
N THR A 133 -15.34 1.44 3.10
CA THR A 133 -14.45 2.17 4.03
C THR A 133 -13.01 2.17 3.56
N GLN A 134 -12.49 1.01 3.12
CA GLN A 134 -11.11 0.90 2.67
C GLN A 134 -10.87 1.67 1.37
N ILE A 135 -11.81 1.62 0.44
CA ILE A 135 -11.75 2.36 -0.82
C ILE A 135 -11.80 3.87 -0.57
N ALA A 136 -12.68 4.32 0.32
CA ALA A 136 -12.74 5.72 0.71
C ALA A 136 -11.47 6.18 1.44
N GLN A 137 -10.90 5.35 2.32
CA GLN A 137 -9.62 5.64 2.98
C GLN A 137 -8.47 5.75 1.98
N PHE A 138 -8.44 4.88 0.97
CA PHE A 138 -7.45 4.93 -0.11
C PHE A 138 -7.51 6.25 -0.88
N GLY A 139 -8.71 6.65 -1.32
CA GLY A 139 -8.87 7.94 -1.99
C GLY A 139 -8.55 9.14 -1.10
N LEU A 140 -9.02 9.16 0.15
CA LEU A 140 -8.74 10.26 1.09
C LEU A 140 -7.26 10.39 1.45
N ALA A 141 -6.53 9.28 1.51
CA ALA A 141 -5.08 9.28 1.70
C ALA A 141 -4.36 9.87 0.49
N HIS A 142 -4.68 9.44 -0.72
CA HIS A 142 -4.10 10.01 -1.93
C HIS A 142 -4.44 11.50 -2.11
N TYR A 143 -5.68 11.90 -1.83
CA TYR A 143 -6.06 13.32 -1.83
C TYR A 143 -5.24 14.13 -0.83
N SER A 144 -5.06 13.63 0.39
CA SER A 144 -4.29 14.33 1.42
C SER A 144 -2.81 14.45 1.02
N LYS A 145 -2.23 13.39 0.46
CA LYS A 145 -0.86 13.41 -0.08
C LYS A 145 -0.70 14.36 -1.25
N HIS A 146 -1.68 14.45 -2.16
CA HIS A 146 -1.64 15.40 -3.26
C HIS A 146 -1.50 16.85 -2.78
N ILE A 147 -2.15 17.21 -1.66
CA ILE A 147 -2.07 18.55 -1.08
C ILE A 147 -0.71 18.80 -0.40
N THR A 148 -0.11 17.78 0.19
CA THR A 148 1.07 17.92 1.07
C THR A 148 2.39 17.61 0.39
N GLU A 149 2.38 16.77 -0.64
CA GLU A 149 3.55 16.36 -1.42
C GLU A 149 3.70 17.27 -2.65
N PRO A 150 4.93 17.46 -3.16
CA PRO A 150 5.17 18.22 -4.38
C PRO A 150 4.52 17.54 -5.59
N GLU A 151 4.17 18.33 -6.61
CA GLU A 151 3.63 17.79 -7.85
C GLU A 151 4.61 16.80 -8.50
N PRO A 152 4.17 15.58 -8.86
CA PRO A 152 5.05 14.57 -9.41
C PRO A 152 5.49 14.95 -10.82
N LYS A 153 6.80 14.88 -11.08
CA LYS A 153 7.32 14.95 -12.44
C LYS A 153 6.92 13.70 -13.21
N ARG A 154 6.35 13.89 -14.40
CA ARG A 154 5.96 12.80 -15.29
C ARG A 154 7.00 12.64 -16.38
N ARG A 155 7.63 11.47 -16.41
CA ARG A 155 8.47 11.08 -17.54
C ARG A 155 7.58 10.47 -18.61
N ILE A 156 7.52 11.12 -19.76
CA ILE A 156 6.90 10.56 -20.96
C ILE A 156 7.89 9.54 -21.54
N ILE A 157 7.40 8.33 -21.73
CA ILE A 157 8.06 7.23 -22.44
C ILE A 157 7.63 7.31 -23.90
N ASP A 158 6.34 7.22 -24.20
CA ASP A 158 5.85 7.34 -25.59
C ASP A 158 4.45 7.94 -25.61
N ASP A 159 4.25 9.00 -26.39
CA ASP A 159 2.97 9.70 -26.54
C ASP A 159 2.42 9.64 -27.97
N GLY A 160 2.96 8.76 -28.82
CA GLY A 160 2.50 8.58 -30.19
C GLY A 160 2.78 9.76 -31.15
N GLU A 161 3.22 10.92 -30.63
CA GLU A 161 3.34 12.17 -31.39
C GLU A 161 4.72 12.83 -31.29
N LYS A 162 5.11 13.26 -30.09
CA LYS A 162 6.30 14.10 -29.85
C LYS A 162 7.44 13.30 -29.23
N HIS A 163 7.12 12.42 -28.30
CA HIS A 163 8.06 11.53 -27.64
C HIS A 163 7.88 10.14 -28.23
N LEU A 164 8.75 9.82 -29.19
CA LEU A 164 8.66 8.58 -29.94
C LEU A 164 9.81 7.66 -29.52
N GLU A 165 9.47 6.55 -28.85
CA GLU A 165 10.46 5.55 -28.48
C GLU A 165 10.61 4.46 -29.55
N ASN A 166 11.78 3.82 -29.53
CA ASN A 166 12.12 2.78 -30.50
C ASN A 166 11.70 1.40 -29.98
N TRP A 167 10.49 1.02 -30.33
CA TRP A 167 9.95 -0.31 -30.05
C TRP A 167 10.63 -1.37 -30.92
N ILE A 168 10.96 -2.49 -30.31
CA ILE A 168 11.52 -3.65 -30.99
C ILE A 168 10.36 -4.57 -31.37
N ILE A 169 10.30 -4.93 -32.65
CA ILE A 169 9.18 -5.65 -33.26
C ILE A 169 9.71 -7.00 -33.74
N SER A 170 9.06 -8.10 -33.32
CA SER A 170 9.36 -9.44 -33.83
C SER A 170 9.04 -9.55 -35.32
N LYS A 171 9.68 -10.48 -36.04
CA LYS A 171 9.52 -10.62 -37.51
C LYS A 171 8.08 -10.85 -37.97
N ASP A 172 7.27 -11.47 -37.12
CA ASP A 172 5.87 -11.83 -37.34
C ASP A 172 4.89 -10.90 -36.59
N ALA A 173 5.39 -9.81 -36.01
CA ALA A 173 4.60 -8.81 -35.30
C ALA A 173 4.50 -7.52 -36.10
N TYR A 174 3.53 -6.69 -35.73
CA TYR A 174 3.25 -5.39 -36.32
C TYR A 174 3.19 -4.33 -35.22
N MET A 175 3.80 -3.18 -35.49
CA MET A 175 3.53 -1.96 -34.75
C MET A 175 3.66 -0.75 -35.68
N ALA A 176 2.70 0.16 -35.60
CA ALA A 176 2.72 1.42 -36.31
C ALA A 176 2.07 2.53 -35.48
N ARG A 177 2.44 3.77 -35.81
CA ARG A 177 1.77 4.98 -35.28
C ARG A 177 0.69 5.37 -36.27
N GLU A 178 -0.56 5.34 -35.82
CA GLU A 178 -1.73 5.56 -36.66
C GLU A 178 -2.65 6.58 -35.98
N PHE A 179 -3.25 7.48 -36.77
CA PHE A 179 -4.22 8.43 -36.25
C PHE A 179 -5.53 7.72 -35.91
N ASP A 180 -5.92 7.76 -34.63
CA ASP A 180 -7.17 7.18 -34.16
C ASP A 180 -8.23 8.28 -34.01
N THR A 181 -9.25 8.20 -34.87
CA THR A 181 -10.34 9.19 -34.92
C THR A 181 -11.21 9.24 -33.65
N SER A 182 -11.24 8.19 -32.83
CA SER A 182 -12.05 8.16 -31.61
C SER A 182 -11.42 8.98 -30.49
N VAL A 183 -10.09 9.03 -30.43
CA VAL A 183 -9.32 9.80 -29.45
C VAL A 183 -8.69 11.07 -30.03
N GLN A 184 -8.77 11.26 -31.35
CA GLN A 184 -8.24 12.42 -32.08
C GLN A 184 -6.73 12.62 -31.83
N SER A 185 -5.97 11.52 -31.78
CA SER A 185 -4.52 11.49 -31.52
C SER A 185 -3.85 10.39 -32.34
N ASN A 186 -2.54 10.49 -32.56
CA ASN A 186 -1.76 9.36 -33.06
C ASN A 186 -1.50 8.37 -31.92
N VAL A 187 -1.81 7.09 -32.17
CA VAL A 187 -1.66 6.02 -31.18
C VAL A 187 -0.73 4.93 -31.71
N LEU A 188 -0.11 4.17 -30.81
CA LEU A 188 0.65 2.99 -31.22
C LEU A 188 -0.30 1.81 -31.34
N ARG A 189 -0.56 1.38 -32.57
CA ARG A 189 -1.29 0.15 -32.87
C ARG A 189 -0.32 -1.00 -32.95
N PHE A 190 -0.65 -2.13 -32.32
CA PHE A 190 0.19 -3.33 -32.35
C PHE A 190 -0.62 -4.60 -32.57
N SER A 191 0.05 -5.60 -33.14
CA SER A 191 -0.45 -6.98 -33.27
C SER A 191 0.72 -7.96 -33.23
N THR A 192 0.57 -9.07 -32.51
CA THR A 192 1.53 -10.18 -32.48
C THR A 192 0.84 -11.46 -32.96
N SER A 193 1.62 -12.47 -33.33
CA SER A 193 1.08 -13.82 -33.58
C SER A 193 0.80 -14.56 -32.27
N ASP A 194 0.15 -15.72 -32.35
CA ASP A 194 -0.12 -16.60 -31.18
C ASP A 194 1.15 -17.32 -30.68
N HIS A 195 2.27 -17.21 -31.39
CA HIS A 195 3.53 -17.76 -30.92
C HIS A 195 4.05 -16.96 -29.72
N ALA A 196 4.43 -17.64 -28.65
CA ALA A 196 4.90 -17.00 -27.41
C ALA A 196 6.13 -16.07 -27.60
N ALA A 197 6.92 -16.31 -28.66
CA ALA A 197 8.07 -15.49 -29.02
C ALA A 197 7.70 -14.23 -29.84
N SER A 198 6.47 -14.13 -30.36
CA SER A 198 5.99 -12.98 -31.10
C SER A 198 5.61 -11.86 -30.14
N GLN A 199 6.48 -10.87 -30.04
CA GLN A 199 6.33 -9.77 -29.10
C GLN A 199 6.68 -8.43 -29.76
N VAL A 200 6.04 -7.38 -29.26
CA VAL A 200 6.51 -6.01 -29.43
C VAL A 200 6.96 -5.52 -28.07
N TRP A 201 8.18 -5.02 -27.94
CA TRP A 201 8.69 -4.60 -26.64
C TRP A 201 9.58 -3.37 -26.71
N LEU A 202 9.55 -2.62 -25.62
CA LEU A 202 10.39 -1.46 -25.41
C LEU A 202 11.36 -1.74 -24.27
N LYS A 203 12.65 -1.52 -24.50
CA LYS A 203 13.65 -1.51 -23.44
C LYS A 203 13.68 -0.14 -22.79
N VAL A 204 13.49 -0.09 -21.47
CA VAL A 204 13.54 1.14 -20.68
C VAL A 204 14.53 0.99 -19.53
N ASN A 205 14.96 2.10 -18.95
CA ASN A 205 15.79 2.10 -17.75
C ASN A 205 15.29 3.19 -16.79
N VAL A 206 14.27 2.86 -16.00
CA VAL A 206 13.66 3.76 -15.03
C VAL A 206 13.93 3.24 -13.62
N THR A 207 14.59 4.02 -12.78
CA THR A 207 15.16 3.53 -11.50
C THR A 207 14.56 4.17 -10.24
N GLN A 208 13.74 5.22 -10.41
CA GLN A 208 13.21 6.07 -9.32
C GLN A 208 11.67 6.09 -9.31
N ASP A 209 11.05 6.19 -10.48
CA ASP A 209 9.62 6.31 -10.65
C ASP A 209 8.98 4.95 -10.98
N PHE A 210 7.86 4.63 -10.32
CA PHE A 210 7.22 3.31 -10.40
C PHE A 210 5.70 3.37 -10.50
N VAL A 211 5.11 4.56 -10.66
CA VAL A 211 3.69 4.68 -10.98
C VAL A 211 3.58 4.83 -12.49
N LEU A 212 3.21 3.74 -13.16
CA LEU A 212 2.96 3.69 -14.60
C LEU A 212 1.54 4.17 -14.88
N SER A 213 1.39 5.05 -15.87
CA SER A 213 0.10 5.34 -16.49
C SER A 213 0.17 5.12 -18.00
N VAL A 214 -0.87 4.53 -18.56
CA VAL A 214 -1.02 4.30 -20.00
C VAL A 214 -2.49 4.36 -20.37
N ASP A 215 -2.79 5.02 -21.49
CA ASP A 215 -4.08 4.93 -22.14
C ASP A 215 -4.03 3.69 -23.03
N LEU A 216 -4.98 2.77 -22.84
CA LEU A 216 -4.86 1.42 -23.34
C LEU A 216 -6.21 0.93 -23.87
N GLN A 217 -6.15 0.31 -25.04
CA GLN A 217 -7.25 -0.44 -25.65
C GLN A 217 -6.72 -1.81 -26.07
N LEU A 218 -7.18 -2.88 -25.42
CA LEU A 218 -6.76 -4.24 -25.73
C LEU A 218 -7.92 -5.06 -26.30
N LYS A 219 -7.64 -5.85 -27.34
CA LYS A 219 -8.55 -6.90 -27.81
C LYS A 219 -8.48 -8.12 -26.87
N PRO A 220 -9.46 -9.05 -26.93
CA PRO A 220 -9.41 -10.29 -26.14
C PRO A 220 -8.08 -11.04 -26.34
N ASN A 221 -7.66 -11.78 -25.31
CA ASN A 221 -6.40 -12.53 -25.28
C ASN A 221 -5.13 -11.68 -25.47
N SER A 222 -5.23 -10.38 -25.19
CA SER A 222 -4.08 -9.46 -25.26
C SER A 222 -3.63 -9.03 -23.87
N SER A 223 -2.37 -8.61 -23.77
CA SER A 223 -1.75 -8.19 -22.51
C SER A 223 -0.67 -7.13 -22.71
N MET A 224 -0.47 -6.33 -21.66
CA MET A 224 0.72 -5.51 -21.48
C MET A 224 1.50 -6.03 -20.28
N THR A 225 2.78 -6.28 -20.44
CA THR A 225 3.65 -6.78 -19.37
C THR A 225 4.74 -5.77 -19.06
N VAL A 226 4.94 -5.48 -17.77
CA VAL A 226 6.00 -4.58 -17.29
C VAL A 226 7.02 -5.41 -16.54
N VAL A 227 8.29 -5.29 -16.93
CA VAL A 227 9.39 -6.06 -16.37
C VAL A 227 10.13 -5.22 -15.33
N LEU A 228 10.16 -5.71 -14.09
CA LEU A 228 10.93 -5.14 -13.00
C LEU A 228 12.18 -5.99 -12.77
N GLN A 229 13.35 -5.35 -12.80
CA GLN A 229 14.63 -6.02 -12.57
C GLN A 229 15.25 -5.52 -11.27
N ASN A 230 15.71 -6.44 -10.43
CA ASN A 230 16.51 -6.10 -9.25
C ASN A 230 17.91 -5.64 -9.71
N LYS A 231 18.43 -4.57 -9.12
CA LYS A 231 19.74 -3.97 -9.46
C LYS A 231 20.91 -4.77 -8.91
N ASP A 232 20.71 -5.44 -7.77
CA ASP A 232 21.78 -6.13 -7.03
C ASP A 232 21.70 -7.66 -7.22
N LYS A 233 20.50 -8.18 -7.46
CA LYS A 233 20.23 -9.61 -7.63
C LYS A 233 19.85 -9.91 -9.07
N LYS A 234 20.08 -11.13 -9.53
CA LYS A 234 19.55 -11.63 -10.82
C LYS A 234 18.03 -11.89 -10.80
N GLU A 235 17.29 -11.29 -9.87
CA GLU A 235 15.85 -11.45 -9.70
C GLU A 235 15.11 -10.52 -10.68
N THR A 236 14.19 -11.08 -11.45
CA THR A 236 13.35 -10.36 -12.41
C THR A 236 11.90 -10.70 -12.10
N VAL A 237 10.99 -9.74 -12.19
CA VAL A 237 9.56 -9.93 -11.95
C VAL A 237 8.77 -9.39 -13.14
N TYR A 238 7.79 -10.16 -13.60
CA TYR A 238 6.93 -9.82 -14.73
C TYR A 238 5.52 -9.50 -14.23
N LEU A 239 5.10 -8.26 -14.41
CA LEU A 239 3.74 -7.80 -14.08
C LEU A 239 2.90 -7.79 -15.34
N HIS A 240 2.02 -8.77 -15.50
CA HIS A 240 1.14 -8.96 -16.66
C HIS A 240 -0.21 -8.31 -16.39
N TYR A 241 -0.60 -7.34 -17.20
CA TYR A 241 -1.94 -6.74 -17.23
C TYR A 241 -2.72 -7.35 -18.38
N VAL A 242 -3.60 -8.30 -18.06
CA VAL A 242 -4.23 -9.19 -19.04
C VAL A 242 -5.73 -8.92 -19.16
N THR A 243 -6.29 -9.18 -20.34
CA THR A 243 -7.74 -9.11 -20.60
C THR A 243 -8.51 -10.26 -19.93
N SER A 244 -8.64 -10.19 -18.60
CA SER A 244 -9.31 -11.17 -17.75
C SER A 244 -10.05 -10.50 -16.59
N THR A 245 -11.05 -11.18 -16.03
CA THR A 245 -11.75 -10.75 -14.82
C THR A 245 -11.10 -11.24 -13.52
N GLN A 246 -10.04 -12.06 -13.62
CA GLN A 246 -9.31 -12.55 -12.45
C GLN A 246 -8.57 -11.40 -11.76
N LEU A 247 -8.83 -11.17 -10.47
CA LEU A 247 -8.28 -10.01 -9.75
C LEU A 247 -6.75 -9.96 -9.75
N ILE A 248 -6.14 -11.06 -9.28
CA ILE A 248 -4.70 -11.22 -9.17
C ILE A 248 -4.38 -12.71 -9.11
N TRP A 249 -3.29 -13.12 -9.76
CA TRP A 249 -2.71 -14.45 -9.67
C TRP A 249 -1.20 -14.33 -9.78
N ALA A 250 -0.45 -15.27 -9.20
CA ALA A 250 0.99 -15.24 -9.25
C ALA A 250 1.55 -16.66 -9.30
N GLN A 251 2.52 -16.88 -10.18
CA GLN A 251 3.28 -18.11 -10.27
C GLN A 251 4.74 -17.77 -10.58
N ASP A 252 5.65 -18.32 -9.78
CA ASP A 252 7.08 -18.03 -9.87
C ASP A 252 7.35 -16.52 -9.92
N ASP A 253 8.00 -16.04 -10.96
CA ASP A 253 8.35 -14.62 -11.13
C ASP A 253 7.31 -13.83 -11.94
N HIS A 254 6.16 -14.45 -12.24
CA HIS A 254 5.08 -13.86 -13.01
C HIS A 254 3.87 -13.54 -12.12
N ILE A 255 3.39 -12.30 -12.21
CA ILE A 255 2.23 -11.81 -11.47
C ILE A 255 1.24 -11.25 -12.49
N TYR A 256 0.01 -11.71 -12.44
CA TYR A 256 -1.03 -11.42 -13.40
C TYR A 256 -2.15 -10.62 -12.73
N TYR A 257 -2.51 -9.51 -13.34
CA TYR A 257 -3.64 -8.66 -12.98
C TYR A 257 -4.64 -8.67 -14.12
N GLY A 258 -5.84 -9.17 -13.86
CA GLY A 258 -6.95 -8.98 -14.79
C GLY A 258 -7.36 -7.52 -14.81
N ILE A 259 -7.23 -6.89 -15.97
CA ILE A 259 -7.71 -5.53 -16.19
C ILE A 259 -9.14 -5.53 -16.74
N GLY A 260 -9.79 -6.67 -16.94
CA GLY A 260 -11.16 -6.77 -17.44
C GLY A 260 -11.23 -7.00 -18.95
N LEU A 261 -12.45 -7.17 -19.43
CA LEU A 261 -12.75 -7.56 -20.82
C LEU A 261 -13.20 -6.40 -21.69
N ASP A 262 -13.29 -5.20 -21.12
CA ASP A 262 -13.69 -4.01 -21.85
C ASP A 262 -12.63 -3.63 -22.88
N GLN A 263 -13.07 -3.40 -24.11
CA GLN A 263 -12.25 -3.05 -25.27
C GLN A 263 -12.35 -1.56 -25.58
N GLN A 264 -12.94 -0.74 -24.70
CA GLN A 264 -12.91 0.71 -24.82
C GLN A 264 -11.56 1.28 -24.37
N TRP A 265 -11.21 2.44 -24.93
CA TRP A 265 -10.07 3.22 -24.46
C TRP A 265 -10.23 3.58 -22.99
N ARG A 266 -9.16 3.36 -22.22
CA ARG A 266 -9.13 3.73 -20.80
C ARG A 266 -7.71 3.98 -20.34
N ARG A 267 -7.58 4.87 -19.38
CA ARG A 267 -6.34 5.05 -18.64
C ARG A 267 -6.23 4.03 -17.51
N ILE A 268 -5.15 3.26 -17.49
CA ILE A 268 -4.75 2.48 -16.32
C ILE A 268 -3.58 3.17 -15.62
N THR A 269 -3.62 3.21 -14.29
CA THR A 269 -2.57 3.79 -13.44
C THR A 269 -2.19 2.77 -12.38
N ARG A 270 -0.93 2.31 -12.38
CA ARG A 270 -0.44 1.17 -11.58
C ARG A 270 0.80 1.55 -10.79
N ASP A 271 0.77 1.36 -9.48
CA ASP A 271 1.99 1.36 -8.66
C ASP A 271 2.64 -0.02 -8.76
N LEU A 272 3.69 -0.11 -9.56
CA LEU A 272 4.34 -1.37 -9.92
C LEU A 272 4.96 -2.06 -8.71
N ILE A 273 5.39 -1.30 -7.70
CA ILE A 273 5.99 -1.87 -6.50
C ILE A 273 4.93 -2.46 -5.60
N ILE A 274 3.79 -1.77 -5.43
CA ILE A 274 2.64 -2.33 -4.72
C ILE A 274 2.15 -3.58 -5.44
N ASP A 275 2.01 -3.52 -6.77
CA ASP A 275 1.52 -4.65 -7.55
C ASP A 275 2.42 -5.90 -7.42
N MET A 276 3.73 -5.70 -7.45
CA MET A 276 4.73 -6.75 -7.18
C MET A 276 4.61 -7.31 -5.76
N GLN A 277 4.57 -6.44 -4.75
CA GLN A 277 4.49 -6.86 -3.35
C GLN A 277 3.22 -7.68 -3.07
N LYS A 278 2.09 -7.30 -3.68
CA LYS A 278 0.82 -8.03 -3.55
C LYS A 278 0.85 -9.37 -4.26
N GLY A 279 1.51 -9.49 -5.41
CA GLY A 279 1.69 -10.78 -6.07
C GLY A 279 2.59 -11.74 -5.26
N TRP A 280 3.71 -11.26 -4.71
CA TRP A 280 4.55 -12.10 -3.84
C TRP A 280 3.84 -12.57 -2.57
N ALA A 281 2.95 -11.75 -2.00
CA ALA A 281 2.17 -12.13 -0.84
C ALA A 281 1.21 -13.30 -1.10
N LEU A 282 0.89 -13.62 -2.37
CA LEU A 282 0.08 -14.79 -2.72
C LEU A 282 0.87 -16.11 -2.77
N GLN A 283 2.19 -16.03 -2.89
CA GLN A 283 3.06 -17.21 -3.01
C GLN A 283 3.74 -17.56 -1.68
N ASP A 284 3.20 -17.05 -0.55
CA ASP A 284 3.78 -17.18 0.79
C ASP A 284 5.28 -16.83 0.88
N ARG A 285 5.79 -16.03 -0.07
CA ARG A 285 7.17 -15.54 -0.02
C ARG A 285 7.27 -14.64 1.23
N PRO A 286 8.23 -14.87 2.14
CA PRO A 286 8.36 -14.08 3.37
C PRO A 286 8.39 -12.61 3.00
N LYS A 287 7.72 -11.75 3.78
CA LYS A 287 7.58 -10.30 3.51
C LYS A 287 8.96 -9.67 3.27
N ARG A 288 9.41 -9.68 2.01
CA ARG A 288 10.62 -9.02 1.60
C ARG A 288 10.29 -7.55 1.70
N ARG A 289 10.96 -6.84 2.60
CA ARG A 289 11.07 -5.38 2.51
C ARG A 289 11.91 -5.09 1.26
N SER A 290 11.33 -5.31 0.08
CA SER A 290 11.93 -4.98 -1.20
C SER A 290 11.76 -3.48 -1.37
N PRO A 291 12.80 -2.70 -1.05
CA PRO A 291 12.67 -1.27 -1.08
C PRO A 291 12.68 -0.82 -2.55
N ARG A 292 11.88 0.20 -2.88
CA ARG A 292 11.73 0.75 -4.25
C ARG A 292 13.09 0.99 -4.94
N ASN A 293 14.11 1.38 -4.17
CA ASN A 293 15.45 1.66 -4.66
C ASN A 293 16.20 0.44 -5.25
N LYS A 294 15.78 -0.79 -4.95
CA LYS A 294 16.43 -2.02 -5.43
C LYS A 294 15.95 -2.46 -6.81
N PHE A 295 14.84 -1.94 -7.30
CA PHE A 295 14.29 -2.33 -8.59
C PHE A 295 14.47 -1.22 -9.63
N LYS A 296 14.32 -1.60 -10.90
CA LYS A 296 14.17 -0.70 -12.04
C LYS A 296 13.14 -1.28 -13.00
N ILE A 297 12.44 -0.43 -13.73
CA ILE A 297 11.65 -0.85 -14.89
C ILE A 297 12.65 -1.06 -16.02
N SER A 298 12.72 -2.29 -16.53
CA SER A 298 13.66 -2.69 -17.59
C SER A 298 13.00 -2.82 -18.96
N SER A 299 11.72 -3.20 -19.01
CA SER A 299 11.01 -3.36 -20.28
C SER A 299 9.50 -3.23 -20.14
N ILE A 300 8.85 -2.84 -21.23
CA ILE A 300 7.41 -2.94 -21.45
C ILE A 300 7.20 -3.85 -22.66
N ILE A 301 6.37 -4.86 -22.53
CA ILE A 301 6.12 -5.88 -23.56
C ILE A 301 4.63 -5.89 -23.87
N LEU A 302 4.28 -6.02 -25.15
CA LEU A 302 2.93 -6.09 -25.67
C LEU A 302 2.74 -7.41 -26.40
N SER A 303 1.62 -8.07 -26.12
CA SER A 303 1.25 -9.34 -26.72
C SER A 303 -0.25 -9.36 -27.05
N GLY A 304 -0.61 -10.05 -28.12
CA GLY A 304 -1.94 -10.00 -28.72
C GLY A 304 -2.08 -8.79 -29.63
N SER A 305 -3.21 -8.10 -29.57
CA SER A 305 -3.49 -6.94 -30.41
C SER A 305 -4.25 -5.84 -29.69
N GLY A 306 -3.94 -4.60 -30.05
CA GLY A 306 -4.53 -3.45 -29.38
C GLY A 306 -3.91 -2.13 -29.82
N SER A 307 -4.15 -1.12 -29.01
CA SER A 307 -3.58 0.20 -29.18
C SER A 307 -3.26 0.79 -27.81
N LEU A 308 -2.21 1.60 -27.75
CA LEU A 308 -1.83 2.34 -26.56
C LEU A 308 -1.39 3.76 -26.90
N ASP A 309 -1.48 4.63 -25.91
CA ASP A 309 -1.03 6.01 -25.96
C ASP A 309 -0.64 6.50 -24.56
N ASN A 310 0.08 7.61 -24.45
CA ASN A 310 0.44 8.29 -23.21
C ASN A 310 1.14 7.40 -22.15
N VAL A 311 2.03 6.53 -22.66
CA VAL A 311 3.32 6.12 -22.09
C VAL A 311 3.91 6.95 -20.96
N THR A 312 3.50 6.86 -19.69
CA THR A 312 4.09 7.74 -18.65
C THR A 312 4.47 7.01 -17.38
N VAL A 313 5.55 7.44 -16.75
CA VAL A 313 5.95 6.97 -15.42
C VAL A 313 6.25 8.16 -14.52
N SER A 314 5.79 8.10 -13.28
CA SER A 314 5.97 9.14 -12.27
C SER A 314 6.16 8.55 -10.87
N TRP A 315 6.55 9.41 -9.92
CA TRP A 315 6.68 9.02 -8.51
C TRP A 315 5.32 8.71 -7.87
N SER A 316 4.28 9.45 -8.26
CA SER A 316 2.91 9.29 -7.77
C SER A 316 1.88 9.80 -8.78
N GLU A 317 0.66 9.27 -8.70
CA GLU A 317 -0.52 9.75 -9.45
C GLU A 317 -1.73 9.82 -8.51
N HIS A 318 -1.58 10.60 -7.45
CA HIS A 318 -2.54 10.67 -6.35
C HIS A 318 -3.96 11.04 -6.79
N MET A 319 -4.11 12.01 -7.67
CA MET A 319 -5.43 12.43 -8.13
C MET A 319 -6.11 11.38 -9.00
N TRP A 320 -5.36 10.59 -9.78
CA TRP A 320 -5.93 9.45 -10.51
C TRP A 320 -6.48 8.38 -9.56
N GLN A 321 -5.74 8.06 -8.50
CA GLN A 321 -6.16 7.08 -7.48
C GLN A 321 -7.33 7.59 -6.63
N PHE A 322 -7.34 8.88 -6.30
CA PHE A 322 -8.45 9.56 -5.64
C PHE A 322 -9.73 9.48 -6.48
N TYR A 323 -9.67 9.85 -7.76
CA TYR A 323 -10.83 9.81 -8.63
C TYR A 323 -11.27 8.38 -8.99
N ALA A 324 -10.36 7.41 -9.03
CA ALA A 324 -10.74 6.00 -9.14
C ALA A 324 -11.65 5.58 -7.98
N ALA A 325 -11.28 5.94 -6.74
CA ALA A 325 -12.11 5.70 -5.56
C ALA A 325 -13.44 6.48 -5.61
N ALA A 326 -13.42 7.75 -6.06
CA ALA A 326 -14.63 8.57 -6.19
C ALA A 326 -15.63 7.99 -7.19
N ARG A 327 -15.17 7.65 -8.40
CA ARG A 327 -15.98 7.04 -9.46
C ARG A 327 -16.52 5.67 -9.03
N TRP A 328 -15.70 4.87 -8.34
CA TRP A 328 -16.16 3.60 -7.79
C TRP A 328 -17.30 3.81 -6.79
N LEU A 329 -17.16 4.76 -5.86
CA LEU A 329 -18.21 5.06 -4.89
C LEU A 329 -19.51 5.53 -5.55
N VAL A 330 -19.44 6.40 -6.57
CA VAL A 330 -20.65 6.81 -7.32
C VAL A 330 -21.35 5.61 -7.95
N ARG A 331 -20.62 4.77 -8.67
CA ARG A 331 -21.18 3.63 -9.41
C ARG A 331 -21.68 2.51 -8.50
N ALA A 332 -20.99 2.25 -7.38
CA ALA A 332 -21.34 1.18 -6.44
C ALA A 332 -22.45 1.58 -5.44
N GLN A 333 -22.85 2.85 -5.39
CA GLN A 333 -23.89 3.32 -4.47
C GLN A 333 -25.26 2.78 -4.88
N ARG A 334 -26.02 2.27 -3.91
CA ARG A 334 -27.41 1.86 -4.15
C ARG A 334 -28.30 3.09 -4.33
N ALA A 335 -28.94 3.23 -5.48
CA ALA A 335 -29.77 4.39 -5.81
C ALA A 335 -30.87 4.69 -4.77
N ARG A 336 -31.54 3.65 -4.25
CA ARG A 336 -32.66 3.79 -3.30
C ARG A 336 -32.22 4.14 -1.88
N SER A 337 -31.16 3.52 -1.37
CA SER A 337 -30.73 3.70 0.02
C SER A 337 -29.60 4.74 0.17
N GLY A 338 -28.88 5.07 -0.90
CA GLY A 338 -27.66 5.87 -0.81
C GLY A 338 -26.49 5.16 -0.13
N GLY A 339 -26.63 3.87 0.19
CA GLY A 339 -25.62 3.08 0.89
C GLY A 339 -24.70 2.29 -0.01
N TRP A 340 -23.58 1.86 0.57
CA TRP A 340 -22.69 0.85 0.00
C TRP A 340 -22.78 -0.45 0.81
N PRO A 341 -23.61 -1.42 0.40
CA PRO A 341 -23.81 -2.66 1.15
C PRO A 341 -22.54 -3.49 1.18
N ILE A 342 -22.17 -3.98 2.36
CA ILE A 342 -20.97 -4.80 2.55
C ILE A 342 -21.33 -6.25 2.22
N PRO A 343 -20.71 -6.88 1.20
CA PRO A 343 -21.18 -8.15 0.65
C PRO A 343 -20.73 -9.38 1.46
N VAL A 344 -20.25 -9.19 2.68
CA VAL A 344 -19.71 -10.27 3.51
C VAL A 344 -20.35 -10.24 4.90
N ARG A 345 -20.44 -11.42 5.53
CA ARG A 345 -20.92 -11.55 6.90
C ARG A 345 -19.92 -10.94 7.90
N ARG A 346 -20.42 -10.42 9.03
CA ARG A 346 -19.56 -9.90 10.11
C ARG A 346 -20.06 -10.35 11.48
N ARG A 347 -19.20 -11.07 12.19
CA ARG A 347 -19.34 -11.38 13.62
C ARG A 347 -18.49 -10.39 14.43
N MET A 348 -19.12 -9.68 15.36
CA MET A 348 -18.46 -8.61 16.13
C MET A 348 -17.88 -9.12 17.45
N ALA A 349 -18.73 -9.66 18.32
CA ALA A 349 -18.37 -10.19 19.62
C ALA A 349 -19.29 -11.36 19.98
N ALA A 350 -18.90 -12.16 20.97
CA ALA A 350 -19.79 -13.18 21.54
C ALA A 350 -21.07 -12.50 22.08
N GLY A 351 -22.24 -13.09 21.79
CA GLY A 351 -23.54 -12.54 22.22
C GLY A 351 -24.12 -11.44 21.32
N VAL A 352 -23.40 -10.93 20.32
CA VAL A 352 -23.93 -9.97 19.35
C VAL A 352 -24.41 -10.69 18.09
N ALA A 353 -25.63 -10.37 17.64
CA ALA A 353 -26.19 -10.93 16.41
C ALA A 353 -25.26 -10.72 15.22
N GLU A 354 -25.11 -11.76 14.40
CA GLU A 354 -24.26 -11.71 13.21
C GLU A 354 -24.88 -10.84 12.13
N LEU A 355 -24.07 -9.95 11.55
CA LEU A 355 -24.51 -9.11 10.43
C LEU A 355 -24.43 -9.92 9.14
N LYS A 356 -25.60 -10.17 8.53
CA LYS A 356 -25.70 -10.84 7.23
C LYS A 356 -25.19 -9.92 6.11
N PRO A 357 -24.64 -10.47 5.01
CA PRO A 357 -24.24 -9.69 3.83
C PRO A 357 -25.32 -8.69 3.41
N GLY A 358 -24.90 -7.47 3.08
CA GLY A 358 -25.79 -6.36 2.74
C GLY A 358 -25.89 -5.29 3.83
N TRP A 359 -25.29 -5.50 5.00
CA TRP A 359 -25.24 -4.52 6.08
C TRP A 359 -24.47 -3.25 5.67
N HIS A 360 -24.81 -2.13 6.31
CA HIS A 360 -24.19 -0.82 6.10
C HIS A 360 -23.36 -0.40 7.31
N SER A 361 -22.44 0.55 7.10
CA SER A 361 -21.57 1.07 8.16
C SER A 361 -21.59 2.60 8.15
N ALA A 362 -21.87 3.23 9.29
CA ALA A 362 -21.79 4.68 9.44
C ALA A 362 -20.40 5.20 9.07
N MET A 363 -19.35 4.43 9.38
CA MET A 363 -17.98 4.76 8.97
C MET A 363 -17.82 4.74 7.45
N SER A 364 -18.38 3.74 6.76
CA SER A 364 -18.37 3.71 5.29
C SER A 364 -19.09 4.92 4.70
N GLN A 365 -20.28 5.25 5.23
CA GLN A 365 -21.05 6.42 4.77
C GLN A 365 -20.26 7.72 4.98
N GLY A 366 -19.75 7.97 6.18
CA GLY A 366 -19.02 9.20 6.51
C GLY A 366 -17.72 9.38 5.71
N HIS A 367 -16.94 8.31 5.52
CA HIS A 367 -15.73 8.39 4.70
C HIS A 367 -16.08 8.62 3.23
N ALA A 368 -17.10 7.96 2.70
CA ALA A 368 -17.53 8.16 1.32
C ALA A 368 -18.06 9.58 1.09
N ILE A 369 -18.88 10.13 2.00
CA ILE A 369 -19.32 11.54 1.96
C ILE A 369 -18.11 12.48 1.95
N SER A 370 -17.12 12.23 2.81
CA SER A 370 -15.91 13.06 2.91
C SER A 370 -15.09 13.06 1.61
N LEU A 371 -15.01 11.91 0.94
CA LEU A 371 -14.32 11.75 -0.34
C LEU A 371 -15.11 12.40 -1.47
N LEU A 372 -16.40 12.09 -1.60
CA LEU A 372 -17.28 12.61 -2.66
C LEU A 372 -17.42 14.14 -2.58
N SER A 373 -17.46 14.71 -1.38
CA SER A 373 -17.50 16.17 -1.20
C SER A 373 -16.22 16.85 -1.69
N ARG A 374 -15.06 16.22 -1.49
CA ARG A 374 -13.78 16.68 -2.07
C ARG A 374 -13.76 16.51 -3.59
N ALA A 375 -14.29 15.41 -4.11
CA ALA A 375 -14.34 15.17 -5.55
C ALA A 375 -15.22 16.21 -6.25
N TYR A 376 -16.36 16.58 -5.64
CA TYR A 376 -17.19 17.69 -6.10
C TYR A 376 -16.44 19.03 -6.07
N TYR A 377 -15.76 19.33 -4.95
CA TYR A 377 -15.01 20.58 -4.81
C TYR A 377 -13.92 20.74 -5.90
N GLU A 378 -13.17 19.68 -6.20
CA GLU A 378 -12.08 19.72 -7.18
C GLU A 378 -12.57 19.73 -8.63
N SER A 379 -13.65 19.01 -8.94
CA SER A 379 -14.09 18.83 -10.34
C SER A 379 -15.25 19.73 -10.77
N GLY A 380 -16.04 20.23 -9.82
CA GLY A 380 -17.34 20.85 -10.09
C GLY A 380 -18.43 19.87 -10.52
N ASP A 381 -18.16 18.56 -10.63
CA ASP A 381 -19.13 17.56 -11.09
C ASP A 381 -20.19 17.27 -10.00
N ALA A 382 -21.40 17.75 -10.25
CA ALA A 382 -22.55 17.60 -9.36
C ALA A 382 -22.90 16.13 -9.05
N THR A 383 -22.48 15.17 -9.88
CA THR A 383 -22.70 13.74 -9.65
C THR A 383 -22.15 13.30 -8.29
N TYR A 384 -20.95 13.78 -7.93
CA TYR A 384 -20.35 13.48 -6.64
C TYR A 384 -21.14 14.07 -5.47
N LEU A 385 -21.60 15.33 -5.61
CA LEU A 385 -22.43 15.99 -4.61
C LEU A 385 -23.77 15.24 -4.41
N GLN A 386 -24.42 14.82 -5.49
CA GLN A 386 -25.67 14.07 -5.40
C GLN A 386 -25.47 12.71 -4.72
N ALA A 387 -24.37 12.02 -5.02
CA ALA A 387 -24.01 10.78 -4.33
C ALA A 387 -23.76 11.00 -2.83
N ALA A 388 -23.04 12.08 -2.46
CA ALA A 388 -22.82 12.44 -1.06
C ALA A 388 -24.14 12.74 -0.32
N LYS A 389 -25.06 13.49 -0.95
CA LYS A 389 -26.37 13.80 -0.36
C LYS A 389 -27.21 12.53 -0.12
N ARG A 390 -27.26 11.62 -1.08
CA ARG A 390 -27.98 10.33 -0.91
C ARG A 390 -27.42 9.52 0.25
N ALA A 391 -26.11 9.56 0.47
CA ALA A 391 -25.46 8.79 1.52
C ALA A 391 -25.84 9.20 2.95
N LEU A 392 -26.41 10.41 3.13
CA LEU A 392 -26.89 10.89 4.42
C LEU A 392 -28.11 10.13 4.91
N TYR A 393 -28.97 9.65 4.00
CA TYR A 393 -30.24 9.02 4.35
C TYR A 393 -30.09 7.86 5.36
N LEU A 394 -29.10 6.99 5.18
CA LEU A 394 -28.91 5.84 6.08
C LEU A 394 -28.53 6.20 7.51
N LEU A 395 -27.98 7.41 7.72
CA LEU A 395 -27.62 7.90 9.06
C LEU A 395 -28.86 8.15 9.93
N ASP A 396 -30.02 8.33 9.32
CA ASP A 396 -31.29 8.53 10.03
C ASP A 396 -32.14 7.26 10.16
N VAL A 397 -31.73 6.16 9.50
CA VAL A 397 -32.47 4.90 9.49
C VAL A 397 -31.96 3.99 10.62
N PRO A 398 -32.84 3.44 11.49
CA PRO A 398 -32.44 2.50 12.54
C PRO A 398 -31.74 1.25 12.00
N SER A 399 -30.79 0.69 12.76
CA SER A 399 -30.04 -0.51 12.34
C SER A 399 -30.95 -1.71 12.01
N HIS A 400 -32.04 -1.93 12.76
CA HIS A 400 -32.97 -3.03 12.49
C HIS A 400 -33.80 -2.83 11.20
N ALA A 401 -33.90 -1.59 10.70
CA ALA A 401 -34.54 -1.23 9.45
C ALA A 401 -33.54 -1.15 8.27
N GLY A 402 -32.32 -1.66 8.46
CA GLY A 402 -31.27 -1.70 7.44
C GLY A 402 -30.39 -0.45 7.34
N GLY A 403 -30.56 0.51 8.26
CA GLY A 403 -29.72 1.69 8.38
C GLY A 403 -28.54 1.52 9.34
N VAL A 404 -28.03 2.64 9.85
CA VAL A 404 -26.87 2.65 10.74
C VAL A 404 -27.09 3.40 12.05
N LYS A 405 -28.28 3.98 12.26
CA LYS A 405 -28.63 4.71 13.47
C LYS A 405 -28.87 3.77 14.65
N ALA A 406 -28.25 4.10 15.78
CA ALA A 406 -28.54 3.52 17.08
C ALA A 406 -28.99 4.60 18.07
N MET A 407 -29.63 4.16 19.16
CA MET A 407 -29.96 5.01 20.30
C MET A 407 -29.29 4.43 21.53
N TRP A 408 -28.42 5.22 22.17
CA TRP A 408 -27.85 4.87 23.45
C TRP A 408 -28.77 5.35 24.58
N MET A 409 -29.26 4.38 25.37
CA MET A 409 -30.18 4.59 26.50
C MET A 409 -31.40 5.46 26.13
N ASP A 410 -31.95 5.23 24.94
CA ASP A 410 -33.11 5.97 24.37
C ASP A 410 -32.94 7.50 24.34
N LYS A 411 -31.71 7.99 24.47
CA LYS A 411 -31.42 9.43 24.65
C LYS A 411 -30.41 9.97 23.65
N TYR A 412 -29.33 9.24 23.40
CA TYR A 412 -28.23 9.73 22.57
C TYR A 412 -28.23 9.02 21.22
N VAL A 413 -28.38 9.78 20.14
CA VAL A 413 -28.23 9.24 18.78
C VAL A 413 -26.77 8.87 18.55
N TRP A 414 -26.56 7.68 17.99
CA TRP A 414 -25.24 7.17 17.62
C TRP A 414 -25.21 6.67 16.18
#